data_AF-A0A951WRI7-F1
#
_entry.id   AF-A0A951WRI7-F1
#
_cell.length_a   1.000
_cell.length_b   1.000
_cell.length_c   1.000
_cell.angle_alpha   90.00
_cell.angle_beta   90.00
_cell.angle_gamma   90.00
#
_symmetry.space_group_name_H-M   'P 1'
#
loop_
_entity.id
_entity.type
_entity.pdbx_description
1 polymer ?
#
loop_
_entity_poly.entity_id
_entity_poly.type
_entity_poly.pdbx_seq_one_letter_code
_entity_poly.pdbx_strand_id
1 'polypeptide(L)'
;MTTNEAVKHLDAARASAEAAIRAVENLLVPHDYQDVAALTIRAAEALLAAAAQFLTEGDEAAFDSISRSEDLLDAVYETITGDMDADED
;
A
#
# COMPACT_ATOMS: atom_id res chain seq x y z
N MET A 1 19.92 2.13 -17.42
CA MET A 1 19.33 1.98 -16.09
C MET A 1 19.96 0.77 -15.43
N THR A 2 20.62 0.95 -14.29
CA THR A 2 21.21 -0.13 -13.48
C THR A 2 20.24 -0.60 -12.40
N THR A 3 20.45 -1.78 -11.81
CA THR A 3 19.67 -2.26 -10.65
C THR A 3 19.66 -1.22 -9.52
N ASN A 4 20.81 -0.60 -9.23
CA ASN A 4 20.92 0.45 -8.21
C ASN A 4 20.11 1.70 -8.55
N GLU A 5 19.97 2.05 -9.83
CA GLU A 5 19.10 3.15 -10.26
C GLU A 5 17.63 2.78 -10.12
N ALA A 6 17.25 1.55 -10.47
CA ALA A 6 15.87 1.06 -10.31
C ALA A 6 15.44 1.04 -8.83
N VAL A 7 16.29 0.51 -7.94
CA VAL A 7 16.03 0.49 -6.48
C VAL A 7 15.86 1.89 -5.93
N LYS A 8 16.67 2.87 -6.35
CA LYS A 8 16.49 4.27 -5.94
C LYS A 8 15.14 4.85 -6.35
N HIS A 9 14.65 4.50 -7.54
CA HIS A 9 13.31 4.95 -7.97
C HIS A 9 12.20 4.30 -7.14
N LEU A 10 12.35 3.02 -6.79
CA LEU A 10 11.41 2.31 -5.92
C LEU A 10 11.40 2.91 -4.51
N ASP A 11 12.56 3.18 -3.92
CA ASP A 11 12.66 3.81 -2.60
C ASP A 11 12.05 5.22 -2.58
N ALA A 12 12.27 6.00 -3.65
CA ALA A 12 11.65 7.32 -3.79
C ALA A 12 10.12 7.23 -3.88
N ALA A 13 9.59 6.24 -4.62
CA ALA A 13 8.16 6.00 -4.71
C ALA A 13 7.56 5.57 -3.36
N ARG A 14 8.26 4.71 -2.60
CA ARG A 14 7.86 4.31 -1.24
C ARG A 14 7.78 5.50 -0.29
N ALA A 15 8.81 6.36 -0.29
CA ALA A 15 8.79 7.57 0.53
C ALA A 15 7.61 8.49 0.17
N SER A 16 7.25 8.58 -1.12
CA SER A 16 6.07 9.33 -1.55
C SER A 16 4.76 8.68 -1.09
N ALA A 17 4.67 7.35 -1.11
CA ALA A 17 3.51 6.62 -0.61
C ALA A 17 3.36 6.81 0.91
N GLU A 18 4.44 6.74 1.68
CA GLU A 18 4.44 7.03 3.12
C GLU A 18 3.96 8.45 3.42
N ALA A 19 4.41 9.45 2.64
CA ALA A 19 3.95 10.82 2.77
C ALA A 19 2.46 10.96 2.44
N ALA A 20 1.98 10.26 1.42
CA ALA A 20 0.56 10.23 1.04
C ALA A 20 -0.30 9.58 2.13
N ILE A 21 0.13 8.46 2.72
CA ILE A 21 -0.56 7.81 3.86
C ILE A 21 -0.75 8.80 4.99
N ARG A 22 0.32 9.50 5.39
CA ARG A 22 0.24 10.51 6.46
C ARG A 22 -0.71 11.65 6.09
N ALA A 23 -0.72 12.09 4.84
CA ALA A 23 -1.62 13.16 4.41
C ALA A 23 -3.09 12.72 4.47
N VAL A 24 -3.39 11.50 4.00
CA VAL A 24 -4.74 10.91 4.02
C VAL A 24 -5.22 10.66 5.45
N GLU A 25 -4.36 10.14 6.32
CA GLU A 25 -4.71 9.88 7.73
C GLU A 25 -4.91 11.16 8.56
N ASN A 26 -4.38 12.29 8.11
CA ASN A 26 -4.45 13.58 8.82
C ASN A 26 -5.32 14.62 8.10
N LEU A 27 -6.31 14.19 7.31
CA LEU A 27 -7.29 15.11 6.74
C LEU A 27 -8.08 15.82 7.85
N LEU A 28 -8.30 17.13 7.69
CA LEU A 28 -9.04 17.94 8.66
C LEU A 28 -10.53 17.57 8.73
N VAL A 29 -11.08 17.10 7.60
CA VAL A 29 -12.44 16.61 7.48
C VAL A 29 -12.35 15.17 6.99
N PRO A 30 -12.76 14.19 7.81
CA PRO A 30 -12.79 12.79 7.39
C PRO A 30 -13.66 12.60 6.16
N HIS A 31 -13.21 11.77 5.24
CA HIS A 31 -13.99 11.32 4.08
C HIS A 31 -14.42 9.87 4.30
N ASP A 32 -15.60 9.48 3.80
CA ASP A 32 -16.16 8.15 4.05
C ASP A 32 -15.18 7.02 3.66
N TYR A 33 -14.56 7.12 2.48
CA TYR A 33 -13.55 6.17 2.02
C TYR A 33 -12.09 6.54 2.36
N GLN A 34 -11.85 7.34 3.40
CA GLN A 34 -10.48 7.71 3.80
C GLN A 34 -9.66 6.48 4.22
N ASP A 35 -10.27 5.54 4.94
CA ASP A 35 -9.61 4.32 5.40
C ASP A 35 -9.27 3.39 4.23
N VAL A 36 -10.19 3.25 3.27
CA VAL A 36 -9.96 2.53 2.01
C VAL A 36 -8.79 3.13 1.23
N ALA A 37 -8.72 4.46 1.13
CA ALA A 37 -7.61 5.14 0.48
C ALA A 37 -6.28 4.89 1.22
N ALA A 38 -6.28 4.96 2.54
CA ALA A 38 -5.09 4.70 3.35
C ALA A 38 -4.60 3.25 3.20
N LEU A 39 -5.50 2.27 3.27
CA LEU A 39 -5.20 0.85 3.07
C LEU A 39 -4.65 0.58 1.67
N THR A 40 -5.25 1.19 0.63
CA THR A 40 -4.78 1.05 -0.75
C THR A 40 -3.36 1.60 -0.94
N ILE A 41 -3.05 2.76 -0.37
CA ILE A 41 -1.69 3.33 -0.46
C ILE A 41 -0.69 2.48 0.32
N ARG A 42 -1.08 1.91 1.47
CA ARG A 42 -0.24 0.97 2.25
C ARG A 42 0.04 -0.30 1.45
N ALA A 43 -0.93 -0.85 0.72
CA ALA A 43 -0.73 -2.00 -0.16
C ALA A 43 0.27 -1.66 -1.28
N ALA A 44 0.13 -0.49 -1.91
CA ALA A 44 1.06 -0.01 -2.92
C ALA A 44 2.50 0.14 -2.38
N GLU A 45 2.67 0.65 -1.17
CA GLU A 45 3.99 0.73 -0.50
C GLU A 45 4.61 -0.65 -0.31
N ALA A 46 3.83 -1.64 0.13
CA ALA A 46 4.28 -3.02 0.30
C ALA A 46 4.71 -3.67 -1.03
N LEU A 47 3.97 -3.45 -2.13
CA LEU A 47 4.38 -3.93 -3.46
C LEU A 47 5.66 -3.28 -3.95
N LEU A 48 5.85 -1.98 -3.70
CA LEU A 48 7.10 -1.29 -4.02
C LEU A 48 8.27 -1.83 -3.20
N ALA A 49 8.04 -2.18 -1.93
CA ALA A 49 9.04 -2.84 -1.08
C ALA A 49 9.42 -4.21 -1.63
N ALA A 50 8.43 -5.04 -1.98
CA ALA A 50 8.65 -6.35 -2.60
C ALA A 50 9.48 -6.23 -3.89
N ALA A 51 9.13 -5.29 -4.76
CA ALA A 51 9.85 -5.04 -6.00
C ALA A 51 11.32 -4.65 -5.76
N ALA A 52 11.60 -3.86 -4.71
CA ALA A 52 12.97 -3.52 -4.34
C ALA A 52 13.73 -4.74 -3.81
N GLN A 53 13.11 -5.54 -2.95
CA GLN A 53 13.71 -6.73 -2.34
C GLN A 53 14.05 -7.82 -3.37
N PHE A 54 13.20 -8.04 -4.37
CA PHE A 54 13.53 -8.94 -5.50
C PHE A 54 14.80 -8.51 -6.25
N LEU A 55 15.15 -7.23 -6.21
CA LEU A 55 16.34 -6.69 -6.86
C LEU A 55 17.58 -6.68 -5.95
N THR A 56 17.45 -6.85 -4.63
CA THR A 56 18.55 -6.63 -3.67
C THR A 56 18.80 -7.74 -2.65
N GLU A 57 17.77 -8.31 -2.02
CA GLU A 57 17.91 -9.10 -0.79
C GLU A 57 17.45 -10.56 -0.93
N GLY A 58 16.70 -10.88 -2.00
CA GLY A 58 16.28 -12.25 -2.34
C GLY A 58 14.79 -12.52 -2.09
N ASP A 59 14.37 -13.74 -2.42
CA ASP A 59 12.96 -14.07 -2.63
C ASP A 59 12.09 -14.04 -1.35
N GLU A 60 12.61 -14.47 -0.19
CA GLU A 60 11.82 -14.60 1.06
C GLU A 60 11.31 -13.24 1.58
N ALA A 61 12.19 -12.24 1.65
CA ALA A 61 11.79 -10.89 2.08
C ALA A 61 10.78 -10.25 1.11
N ALA A 62 10.92 -10.53 -0.19
CA ALA A 62 9.99 -10.06 -1.20
C ALA A 62 8.62 -10.75 -1.09
N PHE A 63 8.59 -12.04 -0.76
CA PHE A 63 7.34 -12.77 -0.48
C PHE A 63 6.61 -12.21 0.73
N ASP A 64 7.31 -11.92 1.83
CA ASP A 64 6.68 -11.32 3.02
C ASP A 64 6.01 -9.97 2.69
N SER A 65 6.66 -9.16 1.86
CA SER A 65 6.09 -7.88 1.40
C SER A 65 4.90 -8.06 0.47
N ILE A 66 4.87 -9.09 -0.39
CA ILE A 66 3.69 -9.44 -1.19
C ILE A 66 2.54 -9.87 -0.29
N SER A 67 2.77 -10.80 0.64
CA SER A 67 1.72 -11.29 1.53
C SER A 67 1.12 -10.15 2.36
N ARG A 68 1.96 -9.22 2.84
CA ARG A 68 1.46 -8.02 3.50
C ARG A 68 0.61 -7.14 2.59
N SER A 69 0.95 -7.02 1.30
CA SER A 69 0.11 -6.30 0.35
C SER A 69 -1.23 -7.01 0.13
N GLU A 70 -1.25 -8.33 0.08
CA GLU A 70 -2.47 -9.13 -0.10
C GLU A 70 -3.42 -8.92 1.09
N ASP A 71 -2.92 -9.04 2.33
CA ASP A 71 -3.70 -8.78 3.54
C ASP A 71 -4.33 -7.37 3.55
N LEU A 72 -3.59 -6.37 3.05
CA LEU A 72 -4.08 -4.99 2.96
C LEU A 72 -5.15 -4.82 1.87
N LEU A 73 -5.01 -5.51 0.74
CA LEU A 73 -6.02 -5.50 -0.32
C LEU A 73 -7.29 -6.23 0.12
N ASP A 74 -7.16 -7.34 0.84
CA ASP A 74 -8.31 -8.04 1.42
C ASP A 74 -9.07 -7.13 2.39
N ALA A 75 -8.35 -6.38 3.24
CA ALA A 75 -8.97 -5.38 4.11
C ALA A 75 -9.67 -4.24 3.34
N VAL A 76 -9.12 -3.82 2.19
CA VAL A 76 -9.80 -2.87 1.28
C VAL A 76 -11.13 -3.44 0.81
N TYR A 77 -11.13 -4.70 0.32
CA TYR A 77 -12.35 -5.34 -0.17
C TYR A 77 -13.39 -5.49 0.93
N GLU A 78 -12.98 -5.97 2.12
CA GLU A 78 -13.87 -6.14 3.28
C GLU A 78 -14.52 -4.81 3.67
N THR A 79 -13.75 -3.72 3.71
CA THR A 79 -14.27 -2.39 4.07
C THR A 79 -15.30 -1.91 3.03
N ILE A 80 -14.98 -2.02 1.74
CA ILE A 80 -15.89 -1.59 0.67
C ILE A 80 -17.18 -2.42 0.67
N THR A 81 -17.07 -3.74 0.80
CA THR A 81 -18.26 -4.62 0.78
C THR A 81 -19.12 -4.46 2.03
N GLY A 82 -18.49 -4.27 3.19
CA GLY A 82 -19.21 -4.01 4.44
C GLY A 82 -20.02 -2.71 4.40
N ASP A 83 -19.46 -1.66 3.77
CA ASP A 83 -20.18 -0.39 3.58
C ASP A 83 -21.35 -0.55 2.59
N MET A 84 -21.17 -1.30 1.50
CA MET A 84 -22.24 -1.55 0.52
C MET A 84 -23.41 -2.35 1.10
N ASP A 85 -23.12 -3.37 1.91
CA ASP A 85 -24.16 -4.19 2.55
C ASP A 85 -24.95 -3.38 3.61
N ALA A 86 -24.32 -2.38 4.24
CA ALA A 86 -24.98 -1.51 5.22
C ALA A 86 -25.96 -0.48 4.59
N ASP A 87 -25.80 -0.18 3.30
CA ASP A 87 -26.65 0.75 2.54
C ASP A 87 -27.87 0.07 1.88
N GLU A 88 -27.98 -1.27 1.93
CA GLU A 88 -29.08 -2.05 1.35
C GLU A 88 -30.28 -2.31 2.31
N ASP A 89 -30.23 -1.83 3.57
CA ASP A 89 -31.30 -1.92 4.59
C ASP A 89 -32.03 -0.59 4.86
#